data_AF-A0A1B6HJM0-F1
#
_entry.id   AF-A0A1B6HJM0-F1
#
_cell.length_a   1.000
_cell.length_b   1.000
_cell.length_c   1.000
_cell.angle_alpha   90.00
_cell.angle_beta   90.00
_cell.angle_gamma   90.00
#
_symmetry.space_group_name_H-M   'P 1'
#
loop_
_entity.id
_entity.type
_entity.pdbx_description
1 polymer ?
#
loop_
_entity_poly.entity_id
_entity_poly.type
_entity_poly.pdbx_seq_one_letter_code
_entity_poly.pdbx_strand_id
1 'polypeptide(L)'
;WDIKDQMPLGGEEINSGYKGYGLALMVETFCGILAGGDFGPNIREWTDAKRPANLAQCFVVINPTHFAPGFEQRMSEMNRILRNLEPWLASTPGRLYYMLRGRTYLELLTSMTATPNLLHTTHYQPPFNTI
;
A
#
# COMPACT_ATOMS: atom_id res chain seq x y z
N TRP A 1 8.91 14.18 9.62
CA TRP A 1 8.95 13.59 8.27
C TRP A 1 9.21 14.72 7.31
N ASP A 2 10.35 14.73 6.63
CA ASP A 2 10.64 15.78 5.64
C ASP A 2 10.11 15.34 4.27
N ILE A 3 9.12 16.06 3.77
CA ILE A 3 8.51 15.83 2.45
C ILE A 3 9.36 16.41 1.31
N LYS A 4 10.36 17.25 1.61
CA LYS A 4 11.19 17.92 0.60
C LYS A 4 12.13 16.96 -0.14
N ASP A 5 12.37 15.77 0.42
CA ASP A 5 13.26 14.75 -0.14
C ASP A 5 12.51 13.60 -0.83
N GLN A 6 11.20 13.71 -1.02
CA GLN A 6 10.43 12.69 -1.73
C GLN A 6 10.45 12.91 -3.23
N MET A 7 10.78 11.85 -3.97
CA MET A 7 10.62 11.81 -5.42
C MET A 7 9.26 11.20 -5.81
N PRO A 8 8.68 11.60 -6.94
CA PRO A 8 7.49 10.93 -7.47
C PRO A 8 7.77 9.44 -7.76
N LEU A 9 6.70 8.65 -7.89
CA LEU A 9 6.82 7.27 -8.37
C LEU A 9 7.60 7.23 -9.70
N GLY A 10 8.67 6.43 -9.74
CA GLY A 10 9.58 6.38 -10.87
C GLY A 10 10.83 7.27 -10.71
N GLY A 11 10.96 8.10 -9.68
CA GLY A 11 12.20 8.80 -9.36
C GLY A 11 12.62 9.82 -10.43
N GLU A 12 13.85 9.66 -10.93
CA GLU A 12 14.38 10.47 -12.02
C GLU A 12 13.65 10.23 -13.35
N GLU A 13 13.83 11.15 -14.30
CA GLU A 13 13.19 11.07 -15.63
C GLU A 13 13.52 9.76 -16.36
N ILE A 14 14.76 9.29 -16.29
CA ILE A 14 15.22 8.04 -16.91
C ILE A 14 14.45 6.82 -16.41
N ASN A 15 13.97 6.87 -15.17
CA ASN A 15 13.17 5.84 -14.51
C ASN A 15 11.66 6.13 -14.60
N SER A 16 11.26 7.04 -15.49
CA SER A 16 9.87 7.48 -15.72
C SER A 16 9.21 8.25 -14.57
N GLY A 17 9.98 9.03 -13.79
CA GLY A 17 9.44 9.87 -12.70
C GLY A 17 8.32 10.83 -13.10
N TYR A 18 8.34 11.33 -14.34
CA TYR A 18 7.29 12.20 -14.88
C TYR A 18 5.90 11.55 -14.87
N LYS A 19 5.81 10.21 -14.85
CA LYS A 19 4.53 9.48 -14.72
C LYS A 19 3.99 9.55 -13.29
N GLY A 20 4.85 9.35 -12.29
CA GLY A 20 4.48 9.50 -10.89
C GLY A 20 4.09 10.95 -10.56
N TYR A 21 4.79 11.91 -11.14
CA TYR A 21 4.43 13.32 -11.04
C TYR A 21 3.05 13.61 -11.66
N GLY A 22 2.78 13.07 -12.86
CA GLY A 22 1.46 13.17 -13.48
C GLY A 22 0.33 12.53 -12.66
N LEU A 23 0.59 11.36 -12.04
CA LEU A 23 -0.36 10.72 -11.13
C LEU A 23 -0.64 11.57 -9.88
N ALA A 24 0.39 12.19 -9.30
CA ALA A 24 0.22 13.10 -8.16
C ALA A 24 -0.62 14.33 -8.57
N LEU A 25 -0.35 14.92 -9.74
CA LEU A 25 -1.14 16.05 -10.26
C LEU A 25 -2.61 15.67 -10.54
N MET A 26 -2.89 14.46 -11.01
CA MET A 26 -4.26 13.99 -11.20
C MET A 26 -5.02 13.97 -9.87
N VAL A 27 -4.39 13.46 -8.81
CA VAL A 27 -4.99 13.45 -7.46
C VAL A 27 -5.20 14.87 -6.95
N GLU A 28 -4.20 15.75 -7.07
CA GLU A 28 -4.31 17.14 -6.62
C GLU A 28 -5.42 17.91 -7.34
N THR A 29 -5.59 17.65 -8.65
CA THR A 29 -6.63 18.29 -9.45
C THR A 29 -8.01 17.83 -9.00
N PHE A 30 -8.23 16.52 -8.83
CA PHE A 30 -9.53 15.98 -8.43
C PHE A 30 -9.90 16.31 -6.98
N CYS A 31 -8.94 16.25 -6.07
CA CYS A 31 -9.17 16.50 -4.66
C CYS A 31 -9.09 18.00 -4.36
N GLY A 32 -7.94 18.63 -4.54
CA GLY A 32 -7.73 20.04 -4.16
C GLY A 32 -8.52 21.00 -5.04
N ILE A 33 -8.21 21.03 -6.34
CA ILE A 33 -8.72 22.06 -7.25
C ILE A 33 -10.24 21.95 -7.44
N LEU A 34 -10.75 20.77 -7.82
CA LEU A 34 -12.17 20.60 -8.13
C LEU A 34 -13.09 20.70 -6.90
N ALA A 35 -12.61 20.34 -5.71
CA ALA A 35 -13.40 20.45 -4.49
C ALA A 35 -13.26 21.82 -3.78
N GLY A 36 -12.42 22.72 -4.30
CA GLY A 36 -12.16 24.03 -3.69
C GLY A 36 -11.33 23.98 -2.39
N GLY A 37 -10.51 22.94 -2.22
CA GLY A 37 -9.61 22.79 -1.07
C GLY A 37 -8.28 23.54 -1.25
N ASP A 38 -7.47 23.55 -0.18
CA ASP A 38 -6.09 24.01 -0.26
C ASP A 38 -5.26 23.01 -1.07
N PHE A 39 -4.28 23.50 -1.84
CA PHE A 39 -3.46 22.68 -2.73
C PHE A 39 -1.98 23.08 -2.69
N GLY A 40 -1.12 22.10 -2.96
CA GLY A 40 0.34 22.26 -3.02
C GLY A 40 0.91 22.97 -1.77
N PRO A 41 1.69 24.05 -1.94
CA PRO A 41 2.34 24.75 -0.82
C PRO A 41 1.36 25.47 0.12
N ASN A 42 0.08 25.58 -0.27
CA ASN A 42 -0.94 26.21 0.57
C ASN A 42 -1.51 25.24 1.60
N ILE A 43 -1.20 23.95 1.53
CA ILE A 43 -1.59 22.97 2.55
C ILE A 43 -0.76 23.23 3.82
N ARG A 44 -1.43 23.30 4.97
CA ARG A 44 -0.73 23.55 6.25
C ARG A 44 0.14 22.37 6.66
N GLU A 45 1.18 22.67 7.41
CA GLU A 45 1.88 21.65 8.18
C GLU A 45 0.91 20.99 9.17
N TRP A 46 1.06 19.67 9.35
CA TRP A 46 0.19 18.90 10.24
C TRP A 46 0.21 19.43 11.68
N THR A 47 1.37 19.91 12.14
CA THR A 47 1.62 20.47 13.47
C THR A 47 1.01 21.85 13.71
N ASP A 48 0.67 22.60 12.66
CA ASP A 48 0.07 23.92 12.80
C ASP A 48 -1.47 23.83 12.90
N ALA A 49 -2.00 23.99 14.11
CA ALA A 49 -3.44 23.99 14.36
C ALA A 49 -4.08 25.39 14.33
N LYS A 50 -3.34 26.45 13.96
CA LYS A 50 -3.84 27.84 14.00
C LYS A 50 -4.85 28.15 12.89
N ARG A 51 -4.86 27.37 11.81
CA ARG A 51 -5.82 27.48 10.71
C ARG A 51 -6.43 26.12 10.36
N PRO A 52 -7.66 26.09 9.81
CA PRO A 52 -8.25 24.86 9.28
C PRO A 52 -7.32 24.20 8.25
N ALA A 53 -7.34 22.87 8.21
CA ALA A 53 -6.50 22.12 7.27
C ALA A 53 -6.95 22.28 5.80
N ASN A 54 -8.26 22.44 5.59
CA ASN A 54 -8.90 22.59 4.28
C ASN A 54 -8.48 21.52 3.25
N LEU A 55 -8.26 20.29 3.73
CA LEU A 55 -7.96 19.14 2.87
C LEU A 55 -9.22 18.68 2.17
N ALA A 56 -9.07 18.33 0.90
CA ALA A 56 -10.15 17.82 0.09
C ALA A 56 -9.94 16.35 -0.33
N GLN A 57 -11.03 15.69 -0.65
CA GLN A 57 -11.07 14.27 -1.01
C GLN A 57 -12.01 14.08 -2.21
N CYS A 58 -11.65 13.15 -3.10
CA CYS A 58 -12.47 12.76 -4.23
C CYS A 58 -12.91 11.30 -4.07
N PHE A 59 -14.20 11.03 -4.27
CA PHE A 59 -14.78 9.68 -4.24
C PHE A 59 -15.44 9.39 -5.58
N VAL A 60 -15.05 8.27 -6.20
CA VAL A 60 -15.58 7.83 -7.50
C VAL A 60 -16.22 6.46 -7.33
N VAL A 61 -17.49 6.35 -7.69
CA VAL A 61 -18.23 5.09 -7.70
C VAL A 61 -18.68 4.81 -9.13
N ILE A 62 -18.34 3.63 -9.63
CA ILE A 62 -18.69 3.20 -10.98
C ILE A 62 -19.60 1.98 -10.85
N ASN A 63 -20.83 2.08 -11.39
CA ASN A 63 -21.73 0.95 -11.47
C ASN A 63 -21.39 0.09 -12.70
N PRO A 64 -20.85 -1.13 -12.55
CA PRO A 64 -20.43 -1.96 -13.68
C PRO A 64 -21.61 -2.44 -14.55
N THR A 65 -22.85 -2.41 -14.05
CA THR A 65 -24.03 -2.87 -14.82
C THR A 65 -24.37 -1.99 -16.01
N HIS A 66 -23.81 -0.78 -16.08
CA HIS A 66 -23.99 0.15 -17.21
C HIS A 66 -22.91 0.03 -18.30
N PHE A 67 -21.98 -0.90 -18.14
CA PHE A 67 -20.90 -1.16 -19.10
C PHE A 67 -21.04 -2.59 -19.67
N ALA A 68 -19.95 -3.13 -20.24
CA ALA A 68 -19.97 -4.45 -20.86
C ALA A 68 -20.40 -5.57 -19.87
N PRO A 69 -21.29 -6.49 -20.28
CA PRO A 69 -21.87 -7.53 -19.40
C PRO A 69 -20.83 -8.54 -18.95
N GLY A 70 -20.99 -9.18 -17.78
CA GLY A 70 -20.03 -10.19 -17.29
C GLY A 70 -18.76 -9.62 -16.66
N PHE A 71 -18.88 -8.46 -16.00
CA PHE A 71 -17.77 -7.78 -15.32
C PHE A 71 -17.04 -8.68 -14.31
N GLU A 72 -17.78 -9.37 -13.45
CA GLU A 72 -17.21 -10.24 -12.39
C GLU A 72 -16.38 -11.39 -12.97
N GLN A 73 -16.87 -12.03 -14.04
CA GLN A 73 -16.19 -13.12 -14.72
C GLN A 73 -14.89 -12.63 -15.36
N ARG A 74 -14.92 -11.50 -16.06
CA ARG A 74 -13.72 -10.91 -16.67
C ARG A 74 -12.68 -10.47 -15.63
N MET A 75 -13.13 -9.87 -14.51
CA MET A 75 -12.22 -9.46 -13.43
C MET A 75 -11.59 -10.67 -12.74
N SER A 76 -12.38 -11.73 -12.53
CA SER A 76 -11.89 -12.99 -11.97
C SER A 76 -10.87 -13.66 -12.89
N GLU A 77 -11.13 -13.65 -14.20
CA GLU A 77 -10.22 -14.18 -15.21
C GLU A 77 -8.90 -13.40 -15.26
N MET A 78 -8.96 -12.06 -15.26
CA MET A 78 -7.76 -11.22 -15.20
C MET A 78 -6.94 -11.52 -13.95
N ASN A 79 -7.59 -11.64 -12.79
CA ASN A 79 -6.91 -12.02 -11.55
C ASN A 79 -6.28 -13.41 -11.62
N ARG A 80 -6.95 -14.38 -12.27
CA ARG A 80 -6.41 -15.72 -12.49
C ARG A 80 -5.17 -15.67 -13.38
N ILE A 81 -5.21 -14.90 -14.47
CA ILE A 81 -4.06 -14.73 -15.38
C ILE A 81 -2.88 -14.15 -14.62
N LEU A 82 -3.06 -13.02 -13.92
CA LEU A 82 -2.00 -12.33 -13.20
C LEU A 82 -1.36 -13.20 -12.11
N ARG A 83 -2.15 -14.01 -11.40
CA ARG A 83 -1.67 -14.89 -10.32
C ARG A 83 -0.91 -16.12 -10.82
N ASN A 84 -1.15 -16.52 -12.06
CA ASN A 84 -0.51 -17.70 -12.66
C ASN A 84 0.59 -17.33 -13.66
N LEU A 85 1.02 -16.06 -13.70
CA LEU A 85 2.19 -15.68 -14.49
C LEU A 85 3.43 -16.39 -13.96
N GLU A 86 4.21 -16.96 -14.89
CA GLU A 86 5.47 -17.60 -14.57
C GLU A 86 6.41 -16.62 -13.85
N PRO A 87 7.03 -17.03 -12.73
CA PRO A 87 7.96 -16.18 -12.04
C PRO A 87 9.17 -15.83 -12.94
N TRP A 88 9.62 -14.58 -12.94
CA TRP A 88 10.77 -14.18 -13.75
C TRP A 88 12.08 -14.88 -13.33
N LEU A 89 12.15 -15.44 -12.12
CA LEU A 89 13.32 -16.14 -11.61
C LEU A 89 12.91 -17.45 -10.91
N ALA A 90 13.49 -18.58 -11.34
CA ALA A 90 13.17 -19.92 -10.84
C ALA A 90 13.49 -20.12 -9.34
N SER A 91 14.43 -19.36 -8.78
CA SER A 91 14.78 -19.39 -7.36
C SER A 91 13.91 -18.47 -6.49
N THR A 92 13.02 -17.67 -7.09
CA THR A 92 12.00 -16.92 -6.36
C THR A 92 10.76 -17.81 -6.29
N PRO A 93 10.38 -18.36 -5.12
CA PRO A 93 9.17 -19.16 -5.01
C PRO A 93 7.99 -18.37 -5.59
N GLY A 94 7.26 -18.98 -6.52
CA GLY A 94 6.28 -18.31 -7.36
C GLY A 94 5.29 -17.45 -6.56
N ARG A 95 5.62 -16.16 -6.49
CA ARG A 95 4.80 -15.10 -5.91
C ARG A 95 5.41 -13.77 -6.33
N LEU A 96 5.31 -13.49 -7.62
CA LEU A 96 5.78 -12.23 -8.17
C LEU A 96 4.98 -11.06 -7.58
N TYR A 97 5.73 -10.01 -7.26
CA TYR A 97 5.47 -8.83 -6.44
C TYR A 97 4.28 -7.91 -6.81
N TYR A 98 3.36 -8.34 -7.66
CA TYR A 98 2.14 -7.57 -7.94
C TYR A 98 0.94 -8.29 -7.32
N MET A 99 0.28 -7.59 -6.40
CA MET A 99 -0.64 -8.12 -5.38
C MET A 99 0.12 -8.65 -4.16
N LEU A 100 0.58 -7.72 -3.31
CA LEU A 100 0.78 -8.02 -1.89
C LEU A 100 -0.55 -8.51 -1.35
N ARG A 101 -0.65 -9.84 -1.32
CA ARG A 101 -1.70 -10.67 -0.73
C ARG A 101 -2.29 -9.97 0.50
N GLY A 102 -3.59 -9.72 0.47
CA GLY A 102 -4.44 -9.70 1.66
C GLY A 102 -4.47 -11.08 2.33
N ARG A 103 -3.32 -11.55 2.82
CA ARG A 103 -3.21 -12.74 3.67
C ARG A 103 -2.54 -12.33 4.96
N THR A 104 -3.37 -12.38 5.98
CA THR A 104 -3.15 -12.01 7.37
C THR A 104 -1.93 -12.70 7.99
N TYR A 105 -1.30 -12.00 8.93
CA TYR A 105 -0.23 -12.42 9.85
C TYR A 105 -0.39 -13.82 10.48
N LEU A 106 -1.59 -14.39 10.48
CA LEU A 106 -1.90 -15.68 11.08
C LEU A 106 -1.21 -16.89 10.40
N GLU A 107 -1.01 -16.90 9.08
CA GLU A 107 -0.30 -18.02 8.42
C GLU A 107 1.21 -18.01 8.73
N LEU A 108 1.81 -16.83 8.96
CA LEU A 108 3.21 -16.69 9.38
C LEU A 108 3.43 -17.27 10.78
N LEU A 109 2.50 -17.02 11.70
CA LEU A 109 2.54 -17.60 13.04
C LEU A 109 2.37 -19.13 13.02
N THR A 110 1.49 -19.66 12.17
CA THR A 110 1.33 -21.11 12.00
C THR A 110 2.60 -21.77 11.42
N SER A 111 3.33 -21.08 10.55
CA SER A 111 4.61 -21.57 10.03
C SER A 111 5.75 -21.51 11.07
N MET A 112 5.68 -20.57 12.02
CA MET A 112 6.64 -20.46 13.12
C MET A 112 6.39 -21.48 14.25
N THR A 113 5.18 -22.03 14.35
CA THR A 113 4.87 -23.11 15.32
C THR A 113 5.21 -24.52 14.82
N ALA A 114 5.70 -24.68 13.59
CA ALA A 114 5.90 -25.98 12.94
C ALA A 114 7.38 -26.42 12.81
N THR A 115 8.28 -25.93 13.64
CA THR A 115 9.62 -26.53 13.83
C THR A 115 9.70 -27.20 15.20
N PRO A 116 9.39 -28.50 15.33
CA PRO A 116 9.76 -29.26 16.51
C PRO A 116 11.24 -29.62 16.41
N ASN A 117 11.95 -29.47 17.53
CA ASN A 117 13.35 -29.85 17.79
C ASN A 117 14.38 -28.73 17.65
N LEU A 118 14.58 -28.00 18.76
CA LEU A 118 15.88 -27.91 19.43
C LEU A 118 15.64 -27.38 20.85
N LEU A 119 15.55 -28.31 21.79
CA LEU A 119 15.55 -28.05 23.21
C LEU A 119 16.95 -27.59 23.63
N HIS A 120 17.07 -26.39 24.16
CA HIS A 120 17.99 -26.16 25.28
C HIS A 120 17.32 -25.21 26.26
N THR A 121 16.99 -25.76 27.42
CA THR A 121 16.37 -25.07 28.54
C THR A 121 17.35 -24.06 29.13
N THR A 122 17.00 -22.78 29.15
CA THR A 122 17.56 -21.84 30.13
C THR A 122 16.42 -21.34 30.99
N HIS A 123 16.45 -21.76 32.25
CA HIS A 123 15.57 -21.30 33.31
C HIS A 123 15.68 -19.78 33.46
N TYR A 124 14.57 -19.06 33.24
CA TYR A 124 14.42 -17.68 33.69
C TYR A 124 13.49 -17.66 34.91
N GLN A 125 14.04 -17.32 36.07
CA GLN A 125 13.30 -17.08 37.31
C GLN A 125 13.08 -15.56 37.46
N PRO A 126 11.84 -15.07 37.68
CA PRO A 126 11.59 -13.66 37.94
C PRO A 126 11.86 -13.32 39.42
N PRO A 127 12.46 -12.16 39.75
CA PRO A 127 12.54 -11.71 41.13
C PRO A 127 11.21 -11.08 41.57
N PHE A 128 10.52 -11.74 42.50
CA PHE A 128 9.58 -11.11 43.44
C PHE A 128 10.25 -11.06 44.81
N ASN A 129 10.54 -9.86 45.35
CA ASN A 129 9.78 -9.25 46.45
C ASN A 129 10.49 -8.06 47.13
N THR A 130 9.69 -7.01 47.34
CA THR A 130 9.50 -6.21 48.57
C THR A 130 10.68 -5.46 49.20
N ILE A 131 10.58 -4.12 49.16
CA ILE A 131 10.37 -3.28 50.37
C ILE A 131 9.26 -2.28 50.04
#